data_AF-A0A0Q4NEL3-F1
#
_entry.id   AF-A0A0Q4NEL3-F1
#
_cell.length_a   1.000
_cell.length_b   1.000
_cell.length_c   1.000
_cell.angle_alpha   90.00
_cell.angle_beta   90.00
_cell.angle_gamma   90.00
#
_symmetry.space_group_name_H-M   'P 1'
#
loop_
_entity.id
_entity.type
_entity.pdbx_description
1 polymer ?
#
loop_
_entity_poly.entity_id
_entity_poly.type
_entity_poly.pdbx_seq_one_letter_code
_entity_poly.pdbx_strand_id
1 'polypeptide(L)'
;MAREKSKHRKAAAATELVYGFPGNLLSKWEAELIDENQGLYKVHRKNGSTRMVKLDQSIETLNGSTIVSKNPNGTLIVGEHSVLIGRNLKHGFQARAMGRGSVTFLLKSDDDKTLGKVTVGQSFNGVPVTLIAPHLLKVGEDIYPVTPKLQETKLLVYKTPLENGYLSYINVIEPDNPRNGDDGTPGTFVPPASPQDPGMFYEEFAGQKVLTGQFWLEKGDQRLTFHGRDGATALEEIRVKKTMQAALEMAVSVGIDPMEYHEYKEAHDQLKVLQERWIKKSMYVLDGAEIFKPHDMRAVIQSGMGF
;
A
#
# COMPACT_ATOMS: atom_id res chain seq x y z
N MET A 1 20.33 -11.56 27.18
CA MET A 1 20.07 -10.11 27.31
C MET A 1 18.88 -9.76 26.43
N ALA A 2 17.72 -9.56 27.04
CA ALA A 2 16.52 -9.16 26.31
C ALA A 2 16.68 -7.68 25.91
N ARG A 3 16.58 -7.37 24.60
CA ARG A 3 16.46 -6.01 24.10
C ARG A 3 15.28 -5.35 24.83
N GLU A 4 15.54 -4.30 25.62
CA GLU A 4 14.52 -3.36 26.06
C GLU A 4 13.82 -2.80 24.83
N LYS A 5 12.65 -3.36 24.47
CA LYS A 5 11.76 -2.72 23.50
C LYS A 5 11.26 -1.43 24.17
N SER A 6 11.64 -0.29 23.60
CA SER A 6 11.37 1.04 24.15
C SER A 6 9.93 1.19 24.65
N LYS A 7 9.78 1.81 25.82
CA LYS A 7 8.53 2.02 26.57
C LYS A 7 7.58 3.06 25.93
N HIS A 8 7.55 3.19 24.61
CA HIS A 8 6.61 4.11 23.96
C HIS A 8 5.25 3.41 23.77
N ARG A 9 4.25 3.79 24.57
CA ARG A 9 2.87 3.35 24.35
C ARG A 9 2.36 3.99 23.06
N LYS A 10 2.01 3.14 22.10
CA LYS A 10 1.39 3.54 20.83
C LYS A 10 0.01 4.16 21.10
N ALA A 11 -0.33 5.23 20.36
CA ALA A 11 -1.67 5.84 20.41
C ALA A 11 -2.53 5.42 19.22
N ALA A 12 -1.95 5.37 18.01
CA ALA A 12 -2.73 5.16 16.80
C ALA A 12 -2.02 4.27 15.77
N ALA A 13 -2.83 3.58 14.98
CA ALA A 13 -2.42 2.58 14.01
C ALA A 13 -3.23 2.74 12.72
N ALA A 14 -2.56 3.02 11.60
CA ALA A 14 -3.21 2.97 10.30
C ALA A 14 -2.42 2.09 9.33
N THR A 15 -3.12 1.32 8.50
CA THR A 15 -2.52 0.31 7.61
C THR A 15 -3.09 0.36 6.20
N GLU A 16 -2.22 0.45 5.19
CA GLU A 16 -2.50 0.13 3.80
C GLU A 16 -2.08 -1.31 3.52
N LEU A 17 -2.92 -2.07 2.81
CA LEU A 17 -2.61 -3.43 2.37
C LEU A 17 -2.65 -3.48 0.84
N VAL A 18 -1.52 -3.86 0.24
CA VAL A 18 -1.38 -4.02 -1.21
C VAL A 18 -1.39 -5.52 -1.54
N TYR A 19 -2.20 -5.89 -2.52
CA TYR A 19 -2.38 -7.25 -2.97
C TYR A 19 -2.15 -7.33 -4.47
N GLY A 20 -1.57 -8.43 -4.94
CA GLY A 20 -1.36 -8.67 -6.36
C GLY A 20 -0.58 -9.94 -6.63
N PHE A 21 -0.83 -10.56 -7.78
CA PHE A 21 -0.03 -11.69 -8.24
C PHE A 21 1.25 -11.19 -8.91
N PRO A 22 2.34 -11.98 -8.90
CA PRO A 22 3.56 -11.63 -9.60
C PRO A 22 3.32 -11.59 -11.12
N GLY A 23 4.03 -10.69 -11.82
CA GLY A 23 3.92 -10.53 -13.27
C GLY A 23 2.54 -10.09 -13.75
N ASN A 24 2.34 -10.17 -15.06
CA ASN A 24 1.10 -9.81 -15.73
C ASN A 24 0.11 -10.98 -15.66
N LEU A 25 -0.81 -10.95 -14.69
CA LEU A 25 -1.84 -11.97 -14.53
C LEU A 25 -2.74 -12.05 -15.76
N LEU A 26 -2.76 -13.22 -16.41
CA LEU A 26 -3.60 -13.46 -17.58
C LEU A 26 -5.05 -13.72 -17.17
N SER A 27 -5.91 -12.75 -17.47
CA SER A 27 -7.35 -12.85 -17.21
C SER A 27 -8.01 -13.98 -18.03
N LYS A 28 -8.87 -14.78 -17.39
CA LYS A 28 -9.61 -15.92 -17.99
C LYS A 28 -8.73 -17.10 -18.43
N TRP A 29 -7.51 -17.17 -17.92
CA TRP A 29 -6.61 -18.31 -18.07
C TRP A 29 -6.49 -19.09 -16.75
N GLU A 30 -6.45 -20.41 -16.86
CA GLU A 30 -6.30 -21.32 -15.73
C GLU A 30 -5.22 -22.37 -16.05
N ALA A 31 -4.49 -22.78 -15.01
CA ALA A 31 -3.55 -23.87 -15.08
C ALA A 31 -4.06 -25.03 -14.21
N GLU A 32 -4.25 -26.19 -14.83
CA GLU A 32 -4.65 -27.39 -14.12
C GLU A 32 -3.46 -28.32 -13.99
N LEU A 33 -3.19 -28.81 -12.78
CA LEU A 33 -2.22 -29.86 -12.58
C LEU A 33 -2.74 -31.16 -13.20
N ILE A 34 -1.94 -31.77 -14.07
CA ILE A 34 -2.27 -33.05 -14.73
C ILE A 34 -1.44 -34.19 -14.13
N ASP A 35 -0.16 -33.96 -13.88
CA ASP A 35 0.73 -34.93 -13.24
C ASP A 35 1.70 -34.19 -12.30
N GLU A 36 1.58 -34.46 -11.00
CA GLU A 36 2.42 -33.87 -9.96
C GLU A 36 3.88 -34.32 -10.06
N ASN A 37 4.12 -35.60 -10.36
CA ASN A 37 5.47 -36.17 -10.42
C ASN A 37 6.28 -35.59 -11.57
N GLN A 38 5.60 -35.23 -12.66
CA GLN A 38 6.22 -34.61 -13.82
C GLN A 38 6.19 -33.09 -13.78
N GLY A 39 5.49 -32.47 -12.83
CA GLY A 39 5.21 -31.03 -12.85
C GLY A 39 4.51 -30.62 -14.14
N LEU A 40 3.60 -31.46 -14.65
CA LEU A 40 2.89 -31.24 -15.91
C LEU A 40 1.55 -30.54 -15.67
N TYR A 41 1.35 -29.43 -16.37
CA TYR A 41 0.15 -28.60 -16.27
C TYR A 41 -0.52 -28.41 -17.63
N LYS A 42 -1.85 -28.36 -17.62
CA LYS A 42 -2.68 -27.93 -18.73
C LYS A 42 -3.04 -26.47 -18.52
N VAL A 43 -2.40 -25.58 -19.26
CA VAL A 43 -2.74 -24.16 -19.29
C VAL A 43 -3.79 -23.95 -20.36
N HIS A 44 -4.92 -23.35 -20.00
CA HIS A 44 -6.02 -23.17 -20.93
C HIS A 44 -6.79 -21.88 -20.68
N ARG A 45 -7.37 -21.34 -21.74
CA ARG A 45 -8.30 -20.22 -21.69
C ARG A 45 -9.72 -20.78 -21.63
N LYS A 46 -10.59 -20.17 -20.81
CA LYS A 46 -11.99 -20.61 -20.61
C LYS A 46 -12.82 -20.78 -21.91
N ASN A 47 -12.39 -20.17 -23.02
CA ASN A 47 -13.09 -20.17 -24.30
C ASN A 47 -12.25 -20.61 -25.51
N GLY A 48 -11.18 -21.40 -25.33
CA GLY A 48 -10.47 -21.90 -26.51
C GLY A 48 -9.14 -22.59 -26.22
N SER A 49 -8.06 -21.84 -26.40
CA SER A 49 -6.70 -22.38 -26.50
C SER A 49 -6.26 -23.14 -25.25
N THR A 50 -5.64 -24.29 -25.48
CA THR A 50 -5.03 -25.14 -24.46
C THR A 50 -3.59 -25.43 -24.86
N ARG A 51 -2.69 -25.45 -23.89
CA ARG A 51 -1.30 -25.87 -24.05
C ARG A 51 -0.86 -26.68 -22.84
N MET A 52 -0.16 -27.77 -23.10
CA MET A 52 0.57 -28.51 -22.06
C MET A 52 1.91 -27.83 -21.80
N VAL A 53 2.23 -27.61 -20.53
CA VAL A 53 3.50 -27.04 -20.09
C VAL A 53 4.05 -27.85 -18.92
N LYS A 54 5.35 -28.00 -18.87
CA LYS A 54 6.05 -28.67 -17.77
C LYS A 54 6.84 -27.64 -16.96
N LEU A 55 6.94 -27.82 -15.65
CA LEU A 55 7.88 -27.02 -14.85
C LEU A 55 9.31 -27.20 -15.37
N ASP A 56 10.08 -26.12 -15.28
CA ASP A 56 11.46 -26.01 -15.75
C ASP A 56 11.63 -26.19 -17.27
N GLN A 57 10.53 -26.25 -18.01
CA GLN A 57 10.56 -26.27 -19.47
C GLN A 57 10.91 -24.89 -20.01
N SER A 58 11.88 -24.86 -20.92
CA SER A 58 12.15 -23.70 -21.76
C SER A 58 11.09 -23.61 -22.87
N ILE A 59 10.44 -22.46 -22.99
CA ILE A 59 9.42 -22.18 -23.99
C ILE A 59 9.78 -20.90 -24.73
N GLU A 60 9.76 -20.94 -26.05
CA GLU A 60 9.87 -19.73 -26.88
C GLU A 60 8.59 -18.90 -26.80
N THR A 61 8.77 -17.61 -26.51
CA THR A 61 7.73 -16.58 -26.50
C THR A 61 8.04 -15.49 -27.52
N LEU A 62 7.10 -14.56 -27.74
CA LEU A 62 7.33 -13.41 -28.62
C LEU A 62 8.51 -12.53 -28.14
N ASN A 63 8.84 -12.59 -26.85
CA ASN A 63 9.90 -11.80 -26.23
C ASN A 63 11.18 -12.63 -25.98
N GLY A 64 11.28 -13.82 -26.58
CA GLY A 64 12.39 -14.75 -26.42
C GLY A 64 12.07 -15.98 -25.56
N SER A 65 13.09 -16.77 -25.25
CA SER A 65 12.95 -17.99 -24.45
C SER A 65 12.74 -17.71 -22.97
N THR A 66 11.81 -18.43 -22.34
CA THR A 66 11.54 -18.33 -20.90
C THR A 66 11.37 -19.70 -20.26
N ILE A 67 11.57 -19.77 -18.94
CA ILE A 67 11.39 -20.99 -18.15
C ILE A 67 10.05 -20.94 -17.44
N VAL A 68 9.28 -22.02 -17.55
CA VAL A 68 8.05 -22.20 -16.78
C VAL A 68 8.39 -22.50 -15.32
N SER A 69 7.91 -21.66 -14.40
CA SER A 69 8.12 -21.85 -12.96
C SER A 69 6.81 -21.76 -12.19
N LYS A 70 6.80 -22.29 -10.96
CA LYS A 70 5.65 -22.22 -10.06
C LYS A 70 5.95 -21.23 -8.94
N ASN A 71 5.05 -20.28 -8.73
CA ASN A 71 5.10 -19.38 -7.58
C ASN A 71 4.40 -20.01 -6.36
N PRO A 72 4.91 -19.80 -5.13
CA PRO A 72 4.26 -20.29 -3.90
C PRO A 72 2.81 -19.81 -3.72
N ASN A 73 2.45 -18.67 -4.32
CA ASN A 73 1.09 -18.12 -4.28
C ASN A 73 0.12 -18.79 -5.27
N GLY A 74 0.49 -19.95 -5.82
CA GLY A 74 -0.39 -20.76 -6.65
C GLY A 74 -0.59 -20.22 -8.06
N THR A 75 0.43 -19.59 -8.63
CA THR A 75 0.49 -19.25 -10.05
C THR A 75 1.60 -20.01 -10.76
N LEU A 76 1.39 -20.30 -12.05
CA LEU A 76 2.50 -20.57 -12.97
C LEU A 76 3.01 -19.25 -13.54
N ILE A 77 4.32 -19.09 -13.62
CA ILE A 77 4.99 -17.97 -14.26
C ILE A 77 5.55 -18.47 -15.60
N VAL A 78 5.24 -17.74 -16.67
CA VAL A 78 5.70 -18.00 -18.04
C VAL A 78 6.12 -16.66 -18.64
N GLY A 79 7.42 -16.38 -18.66
CA GLY A 79 7.93 -15.07 -19.05
C GLY A 79 7.47 -13.98 -18.09
N GLU A 80 6.93 -12.90 -18.64
CA GLU A 80 6.35 -11.81 -17.85
C GLU A 80 4.94 -12.12 -17.32
N HIS A 81 4.32 -13.23 -17.75
CA HIS A 81 2.93 -13.54 -17.47
C HIS A 81 2.79 -14.51 -16.30
N SER A 82 1.66 -14.39 -15.59
CA SER A 82 1.24 -15.38 -14.60
C SER A 82 -0.15 -15.95 -14.91
N VAL A 83 -0.34 -17.23 -14.56
CA VAL A 83 -1.61 -17.96 -14.72
C VAL A 83 -1.97 -18.62 -13.40
N LEU A 84 -3.21 -18.45 -12.94
CA LEU A 84 -3.69 -19.06 -11.70
C LEU A 84 -3.81 -20.58 -11.81
N ILE A 85 -3.30 -21.28 -10.81
CA ILE A 85 -3.45 -22.74 -10.72
C ILE A 85 -4.79 -23.04 -10.07
N GLY A 86 -5.70 -23.71 -10.78
CA GLY A 86 -7.02 -24.05 -10.28
C GLY A 86 -7.98 -24.45 -11.38
N ARG A 87 -9.24 -24.69 -11.00
CA ARG A 87 -10.33 -25.06 -11.90
C ARG A 87 -11.56 -24.24 -11.58
N ASN A 88 -12.28 -23.82 -12.61
CA ASN A 88 -13.56 -23.11 -12.50
C ASN A 88 -13.44 -21.85 -11.61
N LEU A 89 -12.36 -21.09 -11.81
CA LEU A 89 -12.10 -19.91 -11.00
C LEU A 89 -13.07 -18.79 -11.35
N LYS A 90 -13.47 -18.04 -10.33
CA LYS A 90 -14.28 -16.82 -10.49
C LYS A 90 -13.38 -15.67 -10.93
N HIS A 91 -13.02 -15.63 -12.22
CA HIS A 91 -12.15 -14.61 -12.80
C HIS A 91 -12.64 -13.19 -12.54
N GLY A 92 -11.71 -12.28 -12.23
CA GLY A 92 -12.01 -10.90 -11.83
C GLY A 92 -12.31 -10.77 -10.34
N PHE A 93 -12.88 -11.79 -9.70
CA PHE A 93 -13.16 -11.78 -8.27
C PHE A 93 -11.95 -12.26 -7.47
N GLN A 94 -11.82 -11.78 -6.24
CA GLN A 94 -10.65 -12.04 -5.40
C GLN A 94 -11.04 -12.23 -3.94
N ALA A 95 -10.28 -13.05 -3.23
CA ALA A 95 -10.29 -13.13 -1.77
C ALA A 95 -9.01 -12.52 -1.21
N ARG A 96 -9.12 -11.55 -0.30
CA ARG A 96 -7.98 -10.90 0.35
C ARG A 96 -7.94 -11.25 1.83
N ALA A 97 -6.91 -11.96 2.26
CA ALA A 97 -6.72 -12.25 3.68
C ALA A 97 -6.53 -10.95 4.46
N MET A 98 -7.25 -10.78 5.58
CA MET A 98 -7.20 -9.54 6.37
C MET A 98 -5.88 -9.34 7.13
N GLY A 99 -5.04 -10.36 7.21
CA GLY A 99 -3.77 -10.33 7.94
C GLY A 99 -2.93 -11.59 7.67
N ARG A 100 -1.70 -11.61 8.17
CA ARG A 100 -0.79 -12.76 8.03
C ARG A 100 -1.37 -13.97 8.77
N GLY A 101 -1.53 -15.09 8.08
CA GLY A 101 -2.11 -16.32 8.65
C GLY A 101 -3.62 -16.22 8.98
N SER A 102 -4.29 -15.15 8.53
CA SER A 102 -5.73 -14.98 8.75
C SER A 102 -6.51 -16.06 8.01
N VAL A 103 -7.46 -16.69 8.71
CA VAL A 103 -8.50 -17.56 8.12
C VAL A 103 -9.74 -16.78 7.68
N THR A 104 -9.69 -15.45 7.82
CA THR A 104 -10.75 -14.52 7.45
C THR A 104 -10.31 -13.69 6.24
N PHE A 105 -11.21 -13.57 5.27
CA PHE A 105 -10.99 -12.96 3.97
C PHE A 105 -12.06 -11.91 3.66
N LEU A 106 -11.66 -10.86 2.93
CA LEU A 106 -12.57 -9.93 2.26
C LEU A 106 -12.76 -10.40 0.82
N LEU A 107 -14.01 -10.63 0.43
CA LEU A 107 -14.38 -10.93 -0.95
C LEU A 107 -14.50 -9.62 -1.73
N LYS A 108 -13.84 -9.58 -2.89
CA LYS A 108 -13.79 -8.45 -3.81
C LYS A 108 -14.35 -8.84 -5.18
N SER A 109 -15.13 -7.95 -5.77
CA SER A 109 -15.54 -8.02 -7.18
C SER A 109 -14.40 -7.63 -8.12
N ASP A 110 -14.67 -7.74 -9.41
CA ASP A 110 -13.81 -7.32 -10.52
C ASP A 110 -13.51 -5.81 -10.54
N ASP A 111 -14.42 -4.98 -10.05
CA ASP A 111 -14.25 -3.54 -9.84
C ASP A 111 -13.71 -3.17 -8.44
N ASP A 112 -13.15 -4.14 -7.71
CA ASP A 112 -12.60 -4.02 -6.35
C ASP A 112 -13.58 -3.62 -5.23
N LYS A 113 -14.90 -3.67 -5.50
CA LYS A 113 -15.91 -3.46 -4.45
C LYS A 113 -15.91 -4.63 -3.46
N THR A 114 -16.11 -4.30 -2.18
CA THR A 114 -16.23 -5.31 -1.13
C THR A 114 -17.61 -5.97 -1.20
N LEU A 115 -17.63 -7.28 -1.43
CA LEU A 115 -18.85 -8.10 -1.44
C LEU A 115 -19.23 -8.59 -0.05
N GLY A 116 -18.23 -8.80 0.81
CA GLY A 116 -18.45 -9.27 2.18
C GLY A 116 -17.19 -9.80 2.83
N LYS A 117 -17.32 -10.11 4.12
CA LYS A 117 -16.29 -10.76 4.94
C LYS A 117 -16.67 -12.22 5.15
N VAL A 118 -15.73 -13.13 4.93
CA VAL A 118 -15.93 -14.58 5.07
C VAL A 118 -14.83 -15.19 5.93
N THR A 119 -15.15 -16.25 6.66
CA THR A 119 -14.20 -16.96 7.54
C THR A 119 -14.26 -18.45 7.24
N VAL A 120 -13.10 -19.08 7.06
CA VAL A 120 -13.00 -20.52 6.82
C VAL A 120 -13.60 -21.29 8.01
N GLY A 121 -14.39 -22.32 7.71
CA GLY A 121 -15.12 -23.11 8.71
C GLY A 121 -16.47 -22.52 9.14
N GLN A 122 -16.82 -21.33 8.65
CA GLN A 122 -18.13 -20.72 8.87
C GLN A 122 -18.98 -20.76 7.59
N SER A 123 -20.25 -20.38 7.72
CA SER A 123 -21.15 -20.15 6.58
C SER A 123 -21.24 -18.66 6.23
N PHE A 124 -21.28 -18.34 4.94
CA PHE A 124 -21.61 -17.01 4.42
C PHE A 124 -22.89 -17.11 3.59
N ASN A 125 -23.93 -16.35 3.93
CA ASN A 125 -25.25 -16.46 3.28
C ASN A 125 -25.78 -17.91 3.19
N GLY A 126 -25.56 -18.71 4.24
CA GLY A 126 -26.02 -20.10 4.30
C GLY A 126 -25.16 -21.12 3.53
N VAL A 127 -24.08 -20.70 2.86
CA VAL A 127 -23.16 -21.62 2.17
C VAL A 127 -21.82 -21.77 2.91
N PRO A 128 -21.19 -22.95 2.92
CA PRO A 128 -19.94 -23.18 3.63
C PRO A 128 -18.76 -22.45 2.98
N VAL A 129 -17.80 -22.05 3.81
CA VAL A 129 -16.54 -21.42 3.41
C VAL A 129 -15.38 -22.35 3.74
N THR A 130 -14.64 -22.78 2.72
CA THR A 130 -13.53 -23.74 2.85
C THR A 130 -12.31 -23.28 2.06
N LEU A 131 -11.12 -23.46 2.63
CA LEU A 131 -9.87 -23.26 1.91
C LEU A 131 -9.45 -24.59 1.28
N ILE A 132 -9.51 -24.70 -0.05
CA ILE A 132 -9.18 -25.95 -0.77
C ILE A 132 -7.69 -26.03 -1.15
N ALA A 133 -7.04 -24.88 -1.23
CA ALA A 133 -5.59 -24.72 -1.32
C ALA A 133 -5.21 -23.34 -0.74
N PRO A 134 -3.95 -23.10 -0.34
CA PRO A 134 -3.54 -21.79 0.21
C PRO A 134 -3.93 -20.58 -0.65
N HIS A 135 -4.01 -20.77 -1.97
CA HIS A 135 -4.36 -19.75 -2.96
C HIS A 135 -5.80 -19.83 -3.48
N LEU A 136 -6.65 -20.74 -2.97
CA LEU A 136 -8.01 -20.98 -3.47
C LEU A 136 -9.03 -21.09 -2.33
N LEU A 137 -9.95 -20.13 -2.27
CA LEU A 137 -11.05 -20.09 -1.31
C LEU A 137 -12.36 -20.52 -2.00
N LYS A 138 -13.00 -21.58 -1.51
CA LYS A 138 -14.31 -22.05 -1.98
C LYS A 138 -15.43 -21.51 -1.07
N VAL A 139 -16.44 -20.87 -1.66
CA VAL A 139 -17.65 -20.36 -0.98
C VAL A 139 -18.87 -20.89 -1.72
N GLY A 140 -19.57 -21.87 -1.14
CA GLY A 140 -20.53 -22.66 -1.90
C GLY A 140 -19.83 -23.35 -3.08
N GLU A 141 -20.30 -23.18 -4.31
CA GLU A 141 -19.64 -23.73 -5.51
C GLU A 141 -18.66 -22.77 -6.20
N ASP A 142 -18.63 -21.50 -5.77
CA ASP A 142 -17.70 -20.52 -6.32
C ASP A 142 -16.29 -20.69 -5.75
N ILE A 143 -15.27 -20.61 -6.61
CA ILE A 143 -13.86 -20.64 -6.21
C ILE A 143 -13.22 -19.28 -6.49
N TYR A 144 -12.84 -18.60 -5.41
CA TYR A 144 -12.18 -17.30 -5.43
C TYR A 144 -10.66 -17.50 -5.32
N PRO A 145 -9.86 -16.95 -6.26
CA PRO A 145 -8.43 -16.82 -6.08
C PRO A 145 -8.12 -15.99 -4.83
N VAL A 146 -7.27 -16.51 -3.94
CA VAL A 146 -6.74 -15.75 -2.81
C VAL A 146 -5.59 -14.91 -3.34
N THR A 147 -5.80 -13.60 -3.44
CA THR A 147 -4.75 -12.69 -3.91
C THR A 147 -3.71 -12.54 -2.81
N PRO A 148 -2.42 -12.82 -3.10
CA PRO A 148 -1.38 -12.73 -2.11
C PRO A 148 -1.14 -11.25 -1.75
N LYS A 149 -0.79 -11.02 -0.49
CA LYS A 149 -0.38 -9.71 0.00
C LYS A 149 1.05 -9.45 -0.48
N LEU A 150 1.26 -8.36 -1.20
CA LEU A 150 2.59 -7.93 -1.66
C LEU A 150 3.27 -7.07 -0.62
N GLN A 151 2.53 -6.18 0.02
CA GLN A 151 3.08 -5.17 0.89
C GLN A 151 2.03 -4.72 1.91
N GLU A 152 2.49 -4.32 3.07
CA GLU A 152 1.70 -3.66 4.10
C GLU A 152 2.43 -2.40 4.55
N THR A 153 1.83 -1.23 4.37
CA THR A 153 2.38 0.05 4.84
C THR A 153 1.68 0.44 6.13
N LYS A 154 2.41 0.62 7.22
CA LYS A 154 1.86 1.00 8.54
C LYS A 154 2.33 2.38 8.96
N LEU A 155 1.39 3.28 9.24
CA LEU A 155 1.65 4.44 10.08
C LEU A 155 1.43 4.07 11.55
N LEU A 156 2.48 4.21 12.35
CA LEU A 156 2.45 4.05 13.80
C LEU A 156 2.68 5.41 14.44
N VAL A 157 1.72 5.89 15.24
CA VAL A 157 1.85 7.15 15.98
C VAL A 157 1.89 6.83 17.48
N TYR A 158 2.96 7.24 18.15
CA TYR A 158 3.20 6.98 19.56
C TYR A 158 2.75 8.16 20.42
N LYS A 159 2.26 7.91 21.64
CA LYS A 159 1.87 8.98 22.59
C LYS A 159 3.04 9.81 23.12
N THR A 160 4.23 9.64 22.56
CA THR A 160 5.44 10.39 22.92
C THR A 160 5.42 11.70 22.16
N PRO A 161 5.23 12.85 22.82
CA PRO A 161 5.30 14.14 22.15
C PRO A 161 6.69 14.36 21.57
N LEU A 162 6.75 14.89 20.35
CA LEU A 162 7.97 15.26 19.64
C LEU A 162 7.72 16.58 18.91
N GLU A 163 8.45 17.62 19.28
CA GLU A 163 8.26 18.98 18.76
C GLU A 163 6.80 19.46 18.88
N ASN A 164 6.13 19.72 17.76
CA ASN A 164 4.72 20.13 17.66
C ASN A 164 3.79 18.97 17.30
N GLY A 165 4.21 17.73 17.48
CA GLY A 165 3.46 16.53 17.13
C GLY A 165 3.88 15.31 17.97
N TYR A 166 3.80 14.14 17.36
CA TYR A 166 4.08 12.85 17.98
C TYR A 166 5.21 12.13 17.27
N LEU A 167 6.03 11.40 18.02
CA LEU A 167 6.94 10.42 17.45
C LEU A 167 6.13 9.40 16.65
N SER A 168 6.54 9.17 15.41
CA SER A 168 5.82 8.31 14.49
C SER A 168 6.75 7.61 13.52
N TYR A 169 6.28 6.51 12.96
CA TYR A 169 7.04 5.69 12.01
C TYR A 169 6.12 5.22 10.89
N ILE A 170 6.59 5.34 9.65
CA ILE A 170 5.99 4.65 8.50
C ILE A 170 6.83 3.41 8.21
N ASN A 171 6.26 2.23 8.43
CA ASN A 171 6.91 0.96 8.17
C ASN A 171 6.33 0.33 6.91
N VAL A 172 7.21 -0.11 6.02
CA VAL A 172 6.86 -1.01 4.93
C VAL A 172 7.15 -2.44 5.41
N ILE A 173 6.16 -3.33 5.26
CA ILE A 173 6.28 -4.73 5.63
C ILE A 173 6.00 -5.57 4.37
N GLU A 174 7.01 -6.30 3.92
CA GLU A 174 6.94 -7.17 2.75
C GLU A 174 7.04 -8.64 3.18
N PRO A 175 6.33 -9.57 2.53
CA PRO A 175 6.54 -10.99 2.77
C PRO A 175 8.02 -11.36 2.61
N ASP A 176 8.53 -12.16 3.55
CA ASP A 176 9.89 -12.74 3.52
C ASP A 176 11.06 -11.74 3.56
N ASN A 177 10.79 -10.45 3.76
CA ASN A 177 11.85 -9.46 4.00
C ASN A 177 12.35 -9.55 5.47
N PRO A 178 13.62 -9.92 5.70
CA PRO A 178 14.16 -10.09 7.05
C PRO A 178 14.37 -8.76 7.79
N ARG A 179 14.33 -7.63 7.08
CA ARG A 179 14.50 -6.28 7.65
C ARG A 179 13.20 -5.63 8.10
N ASN A 180 12.05 -6.25 7.81
CA ASN A 180 10.73 -5.75 8.23
C ASN A 180 10.72 -5.26 9.69
N GLY A 181 10.43 -3.97 9.88
CA GLY A 181 10.35 -3.34 11.19
C GLY A 181 11.65 -2.71 11.70
N ASP A 182 12.77 -2.91 11.01
CA ASP A 182 13.99 -2.11 11.15
C ASP A 182 13.99 -0.90 10.17
N ASP A 183 13.04 -0.86 9.23
CA ASP A 183 12.98 0.06 8.09
C ASP A 183 12.08 1.29 8.32
N GLY A 184 11.45 1.40 9.48
CA GLY A 184 10.47 2.44 9.73
C GLY A 184 11.11 3.82 9.66
N THR A 185 10.76 4.65 8.69
CA THR A 185 11.27 6.03 8.62
C THR A 185 10.76 6.78 9.85
N PRO A 186 11.64 7.19 10.79
CA PRO A 186 11.22 7.96 11.95
C PRO A 186 10.79 9.35 11.48
N GLY A 187 9.72 9.84 12.08
CA GLY A 187 9.17 11.13 11.72
C GLY A 187 8.31 11.71 12.82
N THR A 188 7.88 12.94 12.58
CA THR A 188 6.92 13.65 13.43
C THR A 188 5.57 13.69 12.75
N PHE A 189 4.56 13.11 13.38
CA PHE A 189 3.17 13.26 12.97
C PHE A 189 2.56 14.44 13.72
N VAL A 190 2.18 15.48 12.97
CA VAL A 190 1.49 16.66 13.49
C VAL A 190 0.00 16.49 13.20
N PRO A 191 -0.87 16.52 14.23
CA PRO A 191 -2.30 16.39 14.01
C PRO A 191 -2.87 17.58 13.22
N PRO A 192 -4.05 17.44 12.60
CA PRO A 192 -4.70 18.54 11.90
C PRO A 192 -4.91 19.76 12.79
N ALA A 193 -4.83 20.97 12.21
CA ALA A 193 -5.21 22.19 12.91
C ALA A 193 -6.74 22.36 12.98
N SER A 194 -7.45 21.91 11.94
CA SER A 194 -8.91 21.93 11.84
C SER A 194 -9.44 20.65 11.18
N PRO A 195 -10.74 20.33 11.27
CA PRO A 195 -11.30 19.09 10.73
C PRO A 195 -11.14 18.92 9.21
N GLN A 196 -10.91 20.02 8.48
CA GLN A 196 -10.72 20.02 7.02
C GLN A 196 -9.25 19.87 6.62
N ASP A 197 -8.33 20.13 7.55
CA ASP A 197 -6.90 20.06 7.30
C ASP A 197 -6.39 18.62 7.43
N PRO A 198 -5.32 18.27 6.70
CA PRO A 198 -4.63 17.01 6.93
C PRO A 198 -3.81 17.02 8.22
N GLY A 199 -3.66 15.85 8.82
CA GLY A 199 -2.50 15.55 9.66
C GLY A 199 -1.26 15.42 8.77
N MET A 200 -0.12 15.87 9.27
CA MET A 200 1.11 16.03 8.48
C MET A 200 2.21 15.13 9.03
N PHE A 201 2.87 14.37 8.17
CA PHE A 201 4.01 13.55 8.55
C PHE A 201 5.30 14.12 7.95
N TYR A 202 6.24 14.43 8.84
CA TYR A 202 7.53 14.99 8.48
C TYR A 202 8.66 14.03 8.79
N GLU A 203 9.57 13.88 7.85
CA GLU A 203 10.80 13.09 7.98
C GLU A 203 12.02 14.01 8.03
N GLU A 204 13.11 13.53 8.61
CA GLU A 204 14.41 14.16 8.43
C GLU A 204 15.11 13.53 7.22
N PHE A 205 15.32 14.32 6.18
CA PHE A 205 15.97 13.89 4.95
C PHE A 205 17.10 14.85 4.59
N ALA A 206 18.32 14.33 4.45
CA ALA A 206 19.53 15.12 4.20
C ALA A 206 19.70 16.31 5.17
N GLY A 207 19.40 16.10 6.46
CA GLY A 207 19.51 17.10 7.52
C GLY A 207 18.43 18.20 7.49
N GLN A 208 17.35 18.00 6.73
CA GLN A 208 16.21 18.92 6.68
C GLN A 208 14.91 18.21 6.99
N LYS A 209 14.02 18.88 7.72
CA LYS A 209 12.66 18.42 7.95
C LYS A 209 11.83 18.59 6.67
N VAL A 210 11.37 17.49 6.09
CA VAL A 210 10.63 17.48 4.82
C VAL A 210 9.25 16.84 5.01
N LEU A 211 8.23 17.38 4.34
CA LEU A 211 6.86 16.85 4.39
C LEU A 211 6.71 15.70 3.39
N THR A 212 6.48 14.48 3.87
CA THR A 212 6.33 13.28 3.02
C THR A 212 4.94 12.66 3.08
N GLY A 213 4.09 13.06 4.03
CA GLY A 213 2.75 12.52 4.17
C GLY A 213 1.69 13.52 4.61
N GLN A 214 0.49 13.40 4.05
CA GLN A 214 -0.71 14.11 4.46
C GLN A 214 -1.87 13.14 4.67
N PHE A 215 -2.61 13.26 5.78
CA PHE A 215 -3.59 12.27 6.22
C PHE A 215 -4.92 12.93 6.59
N TRP A 216 -6.00 12.52 5.93
CA TRP A 216 -7.37 12.96 6.23
C TRP A 216 -8.18 11.81 6.79
N LEU A 217 -8.71 11.97 8.00
CA LEU A 217 -9.66 11.03 8.58
C LEU A 217 -11.01 11.14 7.87
N GLU A 218 -11.47 10.03 7.30
CA GLU A 218 -12.78 9.94 6.66
C GLU A 218 -13.88 9.89 7.72
N LYS A 219 -15.11 10.25 7.32
CA LYS A 219 -16.29 10.14 8.18
C LYS A 219 -16.43 8.70 8.68
N GLY A 220 -16.61 8.54 10.00
CA GLY A 220 -16.78 7.24 10.64
C GLY A 220 -15.49 6.64 11.20
N ASP A 221 -14.38 7.38 11.19
CA ASP A 221 -13.16 7.11 11.96
C ASP A 221 -12.41 5.80 11.62
N GLN A 222 -12.79 5.12 10.54
CA GLN A 222 -12.25 3.81 10.15
C GLN A 222 -11.21 3.88 9.03
N ARG A 223 -11.11 5.01 8.32
CA ARG A 223 -10.25 5.15 7.14
C ARG A 223 -9.54 6.48 7.11
N LEU A 224 -8.29 6.46 6.64
CA LEU A 224 -7.53 7.65 6.26
C LEU A 224 -7.39 7.66 4.75
N THR A 225 -7.72 8.79 4.12
CA THR A 225 -7.13 9.13 2.82
C THR A 225 -5.73 9.68 3.07
N PHE A 226 -4.73 9.18 2.37
CA PHE A 226 -3.33 9.57 2.54
C PHE A 226 -2.71 9.96 1.20
N HIS A 227 -2.00 11.08 1.19
CA HIS A 227 -1.12 11.45 0.09
C HIS A 227 0.32 11.30 0.57
N GLY A 228 1.11 10.53 -0.18
CA GLY A 228 2.51 10.25 0.11
C GLY A 228 3.46 10.63 -1.01
N ARG A 229 4.72 10.87 -0.67
CA ARG A 229 5.84 11.06 -1.63
C ARG A 229 7.17 10.73 -0.96
N ASP A 230 8.22 10.58 -1.75
CA ASP A 230 9.57 10.35 -1.23
C ASP A 230 10.24 11.63 -0.71
N GLY A 231 11.24 11.47 0.16
CA GLY A 231 11.98 12.57 0.77
C GLY A 231 12.79 13.42 -0.22
N ALA A 232 13.26 12.86 -1.34
CA ALA A 232 14.01 13.62 -2.33
C ALA A 232 13.10 14.60 -3.07
N THR A 233 11.92 14.15 -3.52
CA THR A 233 10.87 15.00 -4.10
C THR A 233 10.43 16.09 -3.11
N ALA A 234 10.28 15.75 -1.82
CA ALA A 234 9.89 16.71 -0.79
C ALA A 234 10.97 17.79 -0.54
N LEU A 235 12.26 17.40 -0.54
CA LEU A 235 13.37 18.33 -0.42
C LEU A 235 13.50 19.26 -1.63
N GLU A 236 13.27 18.72 -2.83
CA GLU A 236 13.24 19.50 -4.07
C GLU A 236 12.17 20.60 -4.01
N GLU A 237 10.96 20.27 -3.52
CA GLU A 237 9.88 21.26 -3.37
C GLU A 237 10.28 22.42 -2.45
N ILE A 238 10.98 22.15 -1.34
CA ILE A 238 11.48 23.18 -0.43
C ILE A 238 12.49 24.09 -1.14
N ARG A 239 13.39 23.52 -1.95
CA ARG A 239 14.39 24.29 -2.71
C ARG A 239 13.73 25.18 -3.75
N VAL A 240 12.79 24.62 -4.53
CA VAL A 240 12.04 25.36 -5.53
C VAL A 240 11.23 26.49 -4.89
N LYS A 241 10.57 26.26 -3.75
CA LYS A 241 9.86 27.31 -3.00
C LYS A 241 10.77 28.45 -2.55
N LYS A 242 12.01 28.15 -2.12
CA LYS A 242 13.00 29.19 -1.77
C LYS A 242 13.43 30.01 -2.99
N THR A 243 13.71 29.36 -4.12
CA THR A 243 14.02 30.04 -5.38
C THR A 243 12.85 30.91 -5.84
N MET A 244 11.63 30.37 -5.81
CA MET A 244 10.41 31.09 -6.19
C MET A 244 10.20 32.33 -5.32
N GLN A 245 10.44 32.24 -4.01
CA GLN A 245 10.34 33.38 -3.08
C GLN A 245 11.39 34.46 -3.39
N ALA A 246 12.64 34.09 -3.64
CA ALA A 246 13.69 35.04 -3.99
C ALA A 246 13.40 35.73 -5.34
N ALA A 247 12.91 34.98 -6.33
CA ALA A 247 12.52 35.51 -7.63
C ALA A 247 11.30 36.44 -7.53
N LEU A 248 10.35 36.14 -6.64
CA LEU A 248 9.21 37.00 -6.34
C LEU A 248 9.67 38.34 -5.77
N GLU A 249 10.56 38.32 -4.78
CA GLU A 249 11.12 39.53 -4.18
C GLU A 249 11.87 40.39 -5.21
N MET A 250 12.62 39.75 -6.11
CA MET A 250 13.29 40.44 -7.21
C MET A 250 12.28 41.08 -8.16
N ALA A 251 11.30 40.33 -8.67
CA ALA A 251 10.27 40.84 -9.58
C ALA A 251 9.53 42.05 -8.99
N VAL A 252 9.16 41.97 -7.70
CA VAL A 252 8.54 43.08 -6.95
C VAL A 252 9.48 44.29 -6.88
N SER A 253 10.77 44.08 -6.61
CA SER A 253 11.74 45.18 -6.49
C SER A 253 11.97 45.95 -7.80
N VAL A 254 11.83 45.29 -8.95
CA VAL A 254 11.98 45.89 -10.28
C VAL A 254 10.64 46.29 -10.92
N GLY A 255 9.51 46.05 -10.25
CA GLY A 255 8.18 46.42 -10.70
C GLY A 255 7.65 45.57 -11.87
N ILE A 256 8.11 44.33 -12.01
CA ILE A 256 7.67 43.38 -13.03
C ILE A 256 6.63 42.44 -12.42
N ASP A 257 5.59 42.06 -13.19
CA ASP A 257 4.67 41.00 -12.77
C ASP A 257 5.46 39.70 -12.53
N PRO A 258 5.34 39.03 -11.37
CA PRO A 258 6.09 37.81 -11.09
C PRO A 258 5.96 36.74 -12.19
N MET A 259 4.80 36.58 -12.82
CA MET A 259 4.61 35.60 -13.89
C MET A 259 5.27 35.99 -15.22
N GLU A 260 5.64 37.26 -15.40
CA GLU A 260 6.46 37.74 -16.51
C GLU A 260 7.96 37.65 -16.22
N TYR A 261 8.35 37.50 -14.95
CA TYR A 261 9.73 37.27 -14.55
C TYR A 261 10.13 35.80 -14.74
N HIS A 262 11.10 35.55 -15.62
CA HIS A 262 11.47 34.21 -16.08
C HIS A 262 11.78 33.23 -14.95
N GLU A 263 12.62 33.62 -13.98
CA GLU A 263 13.02 32.76 -12.87
C GLU A 263 11.84 32.37 -11.96
N TYR A 264 10.91 33.31 -11.73
CA TYR A 264 9.71 33.03 -10.95
C TYR A 264 8.79 32.06 -11.70
N LYS A 265 8.56 32.31 -13.00
CA LYS A 265 7.72 31.43 -13.82
C LYS A 265 8.27 30.01 -13.89
N GLU A 266 9.57 29.84 -14.10
CA GLU A 266 10.20 28.52 -14.12
C GLU A 266 10.06 27.80 -12.78
N ALA A 267 10.35 28.47 -11.66
CA ALA A 267 10.21 27.88 -10.33
C ALA A 267 8.74 27.52 -10.02
N HIS A 268 7.79 28.35 -10.43
CA HIS A 268 6.37 28.09 -10.29
C HIS A 268 5.90 26.87 -11.10
N ASP A 269 6.35 26.74 -12.35
CA ASP A 269 6.00 25.59 -13.20
C ASP A 269 6.65 24.29 -12.69
N GLN A 270 7.88 24.35 -12.20
CA GLN A 270 8.52 23.22 -11.51
C GLN A 270 7.76 22.82 -10.24
N LEU A 271 7.31 23.79 -9.44
CA LEU A 271 6.54 23.52 -8.23
C LEU A 271 5.25 22.76 -8.53
N LYS A 272 4.55 23.10 -9.61
CA LYS A 272 3.33 22.37 -10.05
C LYS A 272 3.63 20.90 -10.36
N VAL A 273 4.69 20.63 -11.12
CA VAL A 273 5.10 19.25 -11.45
C VAL A 273 5.38 18.45 -10.17
N LEU A 274 6.05 19.05 -9.19
CA LEU A 274 6.32 18.40 -7.90
C LEU A 274 5.05 18.14 -7.09
N GLN A 275 4.07 19.06 -7.15
CA GLN A 275 2.77 18.89 -6.49
C GLN A 275 1.88 17.83 -7.17
N GLU A 276 2.11 17.50 -8.43
CA GLU A 276 1.39 16.42 -9.10
C GLU A 276 1.94 15.02 -8.74
N ARG A 277 3.15 14.93 -8.18
CA ARG A 277 3.80 13.66 -7.80
C ARG A 277 3.30 13.03 -6.50
N TRP A 278 2.30 13.63 -5.84
CA TRP A 278 1.68 13.03 -4.66
C TRP A 278 0.94 11.74 -5.03
N ILE A 279 1.33 10.64 -4.40
CA ILE A 279 0.68 9.33 -4.57
C ILE A 279 -0.50 9.27 -3.60
N LYS A 280 -1.70 9.11 -4.16
CA LYS A 280 -2.95 9.05 -3.39
C LYS A 280 -3.31 7.62 -3.05
N LYS A 281 -3.54 7.35 -1.77
CA LYS A 281 -3.78 6.02 -1.20
C LYS A 281 -4.81 6.08 -0.07
N SER A 282 -5.21 4.92 0.44
CA SER A 282 -6.08 4.83 1.62
C SER A 282 -5.55 3.82 2.64
N MET A 283 -5.72 4.13 3.91
CA MET A 283 -5.36 3.27 5.03
C MET A 283 -6.59 2.97 5.89
N TYR A 284 -6.64 1.79 6.50
CA TYR A 284 -7.60 1.48 7.56
C TYR A 284 -7.03 1.89 8.91
N VAL A 285 -7.83 2.61 9.70
CA VAL A 285 -7.52 2.93 11.09
C VAL A 285 -7.85 1.70 11.93
N LEU A 286 -6.83 1.08 12.50
CA LEU A 286 -6.97 -0.09 13.35
C LEU A 286 -7.20 0.28 14.81
N ASP A 287 -6.65 1.42 15.24
CA ASP A 287 -6.77 1.95 16.60
C ASP A 287 -6.40 3.44 16.63
N GLY A 288 -6.93 4.17 17.62
CA GLY A 288 -6.51 5.54 17.94
C GLY A 288 -6.93 6.61 16.94
N ALA A 289 -8.14 6.52 16.38
CA ALA A 289 -8.65 7.49 15.41
C ALA A 289 -8.56 8.95 15.89
N GLU A 290 -8.67 9.18 17.20
CA GLU A 290 -8.60 10.51 17.83
C GLU A 290 -7.29 11.26 17.54
N ILE A 291 -6.16 10.57 17.36
CA ILE A 291 -4.89 11.22 17.01
C ILE A 291 -4.96 11.91 15.65
N PHE A 292 -5.81 11.43 14.75
CA PHE A 292 -5.99 11.99 13.42
C PHE A 292 -7.03 13.10 13.39
N LYS A 293 -7.64 13.45 14.53
CA LYS A 293 -8.56 14.59 14.67
C LYS A 293 -7.82 15.81 15.21
N PRO A 294 -8.35 17.02 15.02
CA PRO A 294 -7.72 18.22 15.54
C PRO A 294 -7.65 18.22 17.06
N HIS A 295 -6.48 18.52 17.61
CA HIS A 295 -6.28 18.70 19.05
C HIS A 295 -5.04 19.54 19.34
N ASP A 296 -5.05 20.22 20.49
CA ASP A 296 -3.97 21.11 20.87
C ASP A 296 -2.78 20.35 21.47
N MET A 297 -1.70 20.25 20.69
CA MET A 297 -0.43 19.66 21.12
C MET A 297 0.22 20.38 22.28
N ARG A 298 -0.01 21.69 22.46
CA ARG A 298 0.55 22.44 23.61
C ARG A 298 -0.05 21.94 24.92
N ALA A 299 -1.36 21.72 24.94
CA ALA A 299 -2.05 21.15 26.10
C ALA A 299 -1.59 19.72 26.41
N VAL A 300 -1.33 18.90 25.39
CA VAL A 300 -0.81 17.52 25.54
C VAL A 300 0.60 17.53 26.15
N ILE A 301 1.48 18.42 25.69
CA ILE A 301 2.85 18.54 26.20
C ILE A 301 2.84 19.03 27.66
N GLN A 302 2.00 20.02 27.98
CA GLN A 302 1.93 20.61 29.33
C GLN A 302 1.32 19.68 30.37
N SER A 303 0.35 18.85 29.98
CA SER A 303 -0.36 17.96 30.92
C SER A 303 0.41 16.68 31.27
N GLY A 304 1.49 16.36 30.54
CA GLY A 304 2.21 15.09 30.70
C GLY A 304 1.36 13.84 30.46
N MET A 305 0.11 14.01 30.01
CA MET A 305 -0.86 12.96 29.76
C MET A 305 -1.14 12.90 28.26
N GLY A 306 -0.54 11.92 27.60
CA GLY A 306 -1.04 11.48 26.29
C GLY A 306 -2.39 10.82 26.47
N PHE A 307 -3.43 11.35 25.83
CA PHE A 307 -4.74 10.71 25.67
C PHE A 307 -4.57 9.26 25.24
#